data_AF-A0A934LII2-F1
#
_entry.id   AF-A0A934LII2-F1
#
_cell.length_a   1.000
_cell.length_b   1.000
_cell.length_c   1.000
_cell.angle_alpha   90.00
_cell.angle_beta   90.00
_cell.angle_gamma   90.00
#
_symmetry.space_group_name_H-M   'P 1'
#
loop_
_entity.id
_entity.type
_entity.pdbx_description
1 polymer ?
#
loop_
_entity_poly.entity_id
_entity_poly.type
_entity_poly.pdbx_seq_one_letter_code
_entity_poly.pdbx_strand_id
1 'polypeptide(L)'
;MTAGAIVFGLFAFGLIAFFVLRPIVFAEKAVKREVSLAELSAEESAVLLRTRLEGFLISIHDLDFDFDTGKVSKQVYAEQRKLLIGRAISILIQLDQTEAHLVEVDDDIEQAIASYRTVGTEKVVSKSKQAKRVSI
;
A
#
# COMPACT_ATOMS: atom_id res chain seq x y z
N MET A 1 -37.91 -40.47 -17.34
CA MET A 1 -36.81 -40.23 -16.36
C MET A 1 -35.61 -39.45 -16.94
N THR A 2 -35.59 -39.11 -18.23
CA THR A 2 -34.45 -38.43 -18.88
C THR A 2 -34.53 -36.90 -18.85
N ALA A 3 -35.73 -36.31 -18.96
CA ALA A 3 -35.92 -34.86 -18.99
C ALA A 3 -35.43 -34.15 -17.72
N GLY A 4 -35.66 -34.74 -16.53
CA GLY A 4 -35.21 -34.17 -15.26
C GLY A 4 -33.68 -34.12 -15.14
N ALA A 5 -32.98 -35.14 -15.67
CA ALA A 5 -31.52 -35.18 -15.65
C ALA A 5 -30.89 -34.12 -16.55
N ILE A 6 -31.51 -33.81 -17.69
CA ILE A 6 -31.04 -32.78 -18.63
C ILE A 6 -31.17 -31.38 -18.02
N VAL A 7 -32.31 -31.08 -17.39
CA VAL A 7 -32.54 -29.79 -16.73
C VAL A 7 -31.58 -29.61 -15.56
N PHE A 8 -31.37 -30.65 -14.76
CA PHE A 8 -30.42 -30.61 -13.65
C PHE A 8 -28.98 -30.41 -14.12
N GLY A 9 -28.57 -31.08 -15.20
CA GLY A 9 -27.24 -30.93 -15.79
C GLY A 9 -26.98 -29.51 -16.29
N LEU A 10 -27.95 -28.90 -16.98
CA LEU A 10 -27.84 -27.52 -17.45
C LEU A 10 -27.76 -26.52 -16.30
N PHE A 11 -28.55 -26.73 -15.24
CA PHE A 11 -28.52 -25.87 -14.06
C PHE A 11 -27.19 -25.94 -13.31
N ALA A 12 -26.67 -27.16 -13.09
CA ALA A 12 -25.36 -27.36 -12.46
C ALA A 12 -24.23 -26.75 -13.31
N PHE A 13 -24.27 -26.94 -14.63
CA PHE A 13 -23.30 -26.35 -15.54
C PHE A 13 -23.33 -24.82 -15.51
N GLY A 14 -24.52 -24.22 -15.51
CA GLY A 14 -24.70 -22.78 -15.38
C GLY A 14 -24.14 -22.21 -14.07
N LEU A 15 -24.34 -22.91 -12.95
CA LEU A 15 -23.77 -22.51 -11.65
C LEU A 15 -22.24 -22.60 -11.63
N ILE A 16 -21.67 -23.67 -12.18
CA ILE A 16 -20.22 -23.83 -12.29
C ILE A 16 -19.64 -22.72 -13.18
N ALA A 17 -20.24 -22.50 -14.35
CA ALA A 17 -19.83 -21.43 -15.26
C ALA A 17 -19.93 -20.05 -14.58
N PHE A 18 -21.02 -19.77 -13.88
CA PHE A 18 -21.19 -18.53 -13.13
C PHE A 18 -20.12 -18.37 -12.05
N PHE A 19 -19.81 -19.43 -11.30
CA PHE A 19 -18.78 -19.39 -10.25
C PHE A 19 -17.37 -19.16 -10.81
N VAL A 20 -17.04 -19.79 -11.95
CA VAL A 20 -15.74 -19.64 -12.63
C VAL A 20 -15.60 -18.29 -13.35
N LEU A 21 -16.69 -17.75 -13.91
CA LEU A 21 -16.68 -16.43 -14.57
C LEU A 21 -16.75 -15.27 -13.56
N ARG A 22 -17.22 -15.51 -12.34
CA ARG A 22 -17.30 -14.50 -11.27
C ARG A 22 -15.95 -13.77 -11.03
N PRO A 23 -14.80 -14.43 -10.81
CA PRO A 23 -13.55 -13.72 -10.56
C PRO A 23 -13.13 -12.81 -11.73
N ILE A 24 -13.48 -13.17 -12.97
CA ILE A 24 -13.10 -12.40 -14.17
C ILE A 24 -13.95 -11.12 -14.30
N VAL A 25 -15.25 -11.18 -13.98
CA VAL A 25 -16.16 -10.03 -14.09
C VAL A 25 -16.02 -9.05 -12.91
N PHE A 26 -15.52 -9.51 -11.76
CA PHE A 26 -15.34 -8.68 -10.56
C PHE A 26 -13.88 -8.24 -10.29
N ALA A 27 -12.94 -8.55 -11.20
CA ALA A 27 -11.51 -8.23 -11.06
C ALA A 27 -11.21 -6.72 -10.97
N GLU A 28 -12.04 -5.86 -11.57
CA GLU A 28 -11.81 -4.41 -11.55
C GLU A 28 -11.95 -3.78 -10.14
N LYS A 29 -12.61 -4.46 -9.21
CA LYS A 29 -12.73 -4.00 -7.81
C LYS A 29 -11.67 -4.59 -6.88
N ALA A 30 -10.95 -5.62 -7.31
CA ALA A 30 -9.90 -6.25 -6.52
C ALA A 30 -8.64 -5.38 -6.46
N VAL A 31 -8.30 -4.71 -7.57
CA VAL A 31 -7.11 -3.83 -7.66
C VAL A 31 -7.17 -2.68 -6.64
N LYS A 32 -8.32 -2.02 -6.48
CA LYS A 32 -8.48 -0.94 -5.49
C LYS A 32 -8.33 -1.42 -4.03
N ARG A 33 -8.65 -2.68 -3.75
CA ARG A 33 -8.52 -3.26 -2.40
C ARG A 33 -7.10 -3.72 -2.11
N GLU A 34 -6.39 -4.24 -3.11
CA GLU A 34 -4.98 -4.62 -2.97
C GLU A 34 -4.08 -3.41 -2.76
N VAL A 35 -4.30 -2.30 -3.48
CA VAL A 35 -3.53 -1.06 -3.29
C VAL A 35 -3.70 -0.50 -1.87
N SER A 36 -4.95 -0.44 -1.36
CA SER A 36 -5.21 0.04 0.00
C SER A 36 -4.59 -0.85 1.09
N LEU A 37 -4.49 -2.17 0.87
CA LEU A 37 -3.83 -3.08 1.82
C LEU A 37 -2.29 -2.97 1.75
N ALA A 38 -1.74 -2.76 0.56
CA ALA A 38 -0.30 -2.54 0.38
C ALA A 38 0.16 -1.23 1.04
N GLU A 39 -0.63 -0.17 0.92
CA GLU A 39 -0.37 1.14 1.54
C GLU A 39 -0.42 1.09 3.07
N LEU A 40 -1.47 0.47 3.64
CA LEU A 40 -1.54 0.18 5.08
C LEU A 40 -0.32 -0.61 5.56
N SER A 41 0.12 -1.61 4.77
CA SER A 41 1.30 -2.40 5.11
C SER A 41 2.60 -1.61 5.01
N ALA A 42 2.71 -0.64 4.10
CA ALA A 42 3.88 0.22 3.94
C ALA A 42 3.99 1.24 5.08
N GLU A 43 2.88 1.84 5.50
CA GLU A 43 2.85 2.70 6.70
C GLU A 43 3.20 1.92 7.97
N GLU A 44 2.62 0.74 8.17
CA GLU A 44 2.95 -0.12 9.31
C GLU A 44 4.44 -0.50 9.30
N SER A 45 4.99 -0.78 8.12
CA SER A 45 6.42 -1.04 7.93
C SER A 45 7.28 0.16 8.31
N ALA A 46 6.91 1.37 7.89
CA ALA A 46 7.62 2.61 8.22
C ALA A 46 7.64 2.86 9.73
N VAL A 47 6.51 2.66 10.42
CA VAL A 47 6.43 2.79 11.88
C VAL A 47 7.37 1.81 12.58
N LEU A 48 7.37 0.54 12.17
CA LEU A 48 8.27 -0.48 12.72
C LEU A 48 9.75 -0.14 12.51
N LEU A 49 10.10 0.41 11.34
CA LEU A 49 11.46 0.86 11.05
C LEU A 49 11.87 2.03 11.95
N ARG A 50 10.98 3.00 12.17
CA ARG A 50 11.24 4.14 13.10
C ARG A 50 11.48 3.65 14.53
N THR A 51 10.66 2.75 15.03
CA THR A 51 10.85 2.16 16.38
C THR A 51 12.20 1.43 16.50
N ARG A 52 12.62 0.71 15.45
CA ARG A 52 13.95 0.06 15.44
C ARG A 52 15.09 1.08 15.42
N LEU A 53 14.95 2.15 14.64
CA LEU A 53 15.94 3.24 14.61
C LEU A 53 16.12 3.85 16.01
N GLU A 54 15.02 4.19 16.68
CA GLU A 54 15.04 4.69 18.06
C GLU A 54 15.77 3.72 19.00
N GLY A 55 15.49 2.41 18.90
CA GLY A 55 16.19 1.40 19.67
C GLY A 55 17.71 1.38 19.45
N PHE A 56 18.17 1.58 18.20
CA PHE A 56 19.60 1.71 17.92
C PHE A 56 20.19 3.00 18.46
N LEU A 57 19.46 4.12 18.39
CA LEU A 57 19.92 5.41 18.94
C LEU A 57 20.08 5.33 20.46
N ILE A 58 19.14 4.70 21.17
CA ILE A 58 19.24 4.44 22.61
C ILE A 58 20.46 3.57 22.89
N SER A 59 20.66 2.49 22.11
CA SER A 59 21.82 1.61 22.29
C SER A 59 23.16 2.31 22.07
N ILE A 60 23.22 3.26 21.12
CA ILE A 60 24.42 4.08 20.88
C ILE A 60 24.65 5.00 22.08
N HIS A 61 23.61 5.65 22.58
CA HIS A 61 23.69 6.52 23.75
C HIS A 61 24.16 5.76 24.99
N ASP A 62 23.61 4.58 25.25
CA ASP A 62 23.99 3.74 26.38
C ASP A 62 25.44 3.26 26.26
N LEU A 63 25.88 2.90 25.05
CA LEU A 63 27.27 2.55 24.77
C LEU A 63 28.23 3.73 24.98
N ASP A 64 27.85 4.93 24.54
CA ASP A 64 28.62 6.15 24.75
C ASP A 64 28.75 6.44 26.26
N PHE A 65 27.66 6.28 27.03
CA PHE A 65 27.69 6.40 28.50
C PHE A 65 28.58 5.34 29.18
N ASP A 66 28.49 4.09 28.74
CA ASP A 66 29.29 2.99 29.30
C ASP A 66 30.79 3.16 29.00
N PHE A 67 31.14 3.76 27.85
CA PHE A 67 32.51 4.14 27.54
C PHE A 67 33.00 5.31 28.41
N ASP A 68 32.19 6.37 28.55
CA ASP A 68 32.53 7.55 29.36
C ASP A 68 32.71 7.19 30.85
N THR A 69 31.95 6.21 31.34
CA THR A 69 32.08 5.67 32.70
C THR A 69 33.18 4.62 32.85
N GLY A 70 33.90 4.29 31.78
CA GLY A 70 35.02 3.36 31.79
C GLY A 70 34.62 1.88 31.94
N LYS A 71 33.34 1.53 31.76
CA LYS A 71 32.88 0.14 31.80
C LYS A 71 33.31 -0.66 30.57
N VAL A 72 33.60 0.04 29.46
CA VAL A 72 33.93 -0.57 28.17
C VAL A 72 35.30 -0.08 27.71
N SER A 73 36.12 -1.00 27.17
CA SER A 73 37.42 -0.65 26.62
C SER A 73 37.31 0.08 25.28
N LYS A 74 38.32 0.89 24.94
CA LYS A 74 38.35 1.66 23.69
C LYS A 74 38.20 0.79 22.43
N GLN A 75 38.80 -0.41 22.41
CA GLN A 75 38.65 -1.32 21.26
C GLN A 75 37.19 -1.79 21.12
N VAL A 76 36.58 -2.26 22.21
CA VAL A 76 35.21 -2.78 22.20
C VAL A 76 34.21 -1.67 21.84
N TYR A 77 34.38 -0.49 22.43
CA TYR A 77 33.59 0.68 22.12
C TYR A 77 33.59 1.01 20.62
N ALA A 78 34.78 1.11 20.02
CA ALA A 78 34.92 1.48 18.61
C ALA A 78 34.24 0.46 17.67
N GLU A 79 34.39 -0.82 17.94
CA GLU A 79 33.76 -1.89 17.15
C GLU A 79 32.24 -1.87 17.29
N GLN A 80 31.72 -1.81 18.52
CA GLN A 80 30.28 -1.83 18.79
C GLN A 80 29.60 -0.58 18.25
N ARG A 81 30.21 0.59 18.42
CA ARG A 81 29.66 1.86 17.94
C ARG A 81 29.57 1.89 16.42
N LYS A 82 30.62 1.42 15.72
CA LYS A 82 30.60 1.31 14.26
C LYS A 82 29.46 0.40 13.79
N LEU A 83 29.25 -0.73 14.46
CA LEU A 83 28.20 -1.69 14.12
C LEU A 83 26.80 -1.12 14.35
N LEU A 84 26.56 -0.46 15.49
CA LEU A 84 25.28 0.18 15.80
C LEU A 84 24.95 1.31 14.81
N ILE A 85 25.91 2.18 14.51
CA ILE A 85 25.75 3.24 13.52
C ILE A 85 25.46 2.66 12.13
N GLY A 86 26.20 1.63 11.72
CA GLY A 86 25.96 0.97 10.43
C GLY A 86 24.54 0.40 10.32
N ARG A 87 24.00 -0.17 11.40
CA ARG A 87 22.61 -0.65 11.45
C ARG A 87 21.61 0.49 11.41
N ALA A 88 21.84 1.57 12.15
CA ALA A 88 20.99 2.76 12.14
C ALA A 88 20.92 3.39 10.72
N ILE A 89 22.06 3.53 10.05
CA ILE A 89 22.13 4.02 8.66
C ILE A 89 21.36 3.10 7.71
N SER A 90 21.50 1.78 7.87
CA SER A 90 20.77 0.82 7.03
C SER A 90 19.26 0.97 7.17
N ILE A 91 18.76 1.28 8.37
CA ILE A 91 17.34 1.54 8.61
C ILE A 91 16.91 2.88 8.03
N LEU A 92 17.73 3.92 8.16
CA LEU A 92 17.44 5.23 7.56
C LEU A 92 17.27 5.13 6.03
N ILE A 93 18.11 4.35 5.35
CA ILE A 93 17.98 4.10 3.91
C ILE A 93 16.66 3.40 3.58
N GLN A 94 16.25 2.41 4.39
CA GLN A 94 14.98 1.71 4.18
C GLN A 94 13.77 2.62 4.44
N LEU A 95 13.86 3.53 5.42
CA LEU A 95 12.82 4.54 5.66
C LEU A 95 12.68 5.47 4.48
N ASP A 96 13.79 6.00 3.97
CA ASP A 96 13.80 6.89 2.80
C ASP A 96 13.15 6.21 1.58
N GLN A 97 13.47 4.94 1.32
CA GLN A 97 12.84 4.16 0.25
C GLN A 97 11.33 3.94 0.46
N THR A 98 10.92 3.66 1.70
CA THR A 98 9.51 3.43 2.04
C THR A 98 8.71 4.73 1.92
N GLU A 99 9.26 5.85 2.40
CA GLU A 99 8.64 7.17 2.32
C GLU A 99 8.54 7.64 0.87
N ALA A 100 9.58 7.45 0.06
CA ALA A 100 9.54 7.77 -1.37
C ALA A 100 8.43 7.01 -2.12
N HIS A 101 8.25 5.72 -1.81
CA HIS A 101 7.18 4.92 -2.41
C HIS A 101 5.79 5.40 -1.97
N LEU A 102 5.61 5.80 -0.71
CA LEU A 102 4.34 6.36 -0.24
C LEU A 102 3.99 7.67 -0.95
N VAL A 103 4.98 8.54 -1.19
CA VAL A 103 4.79 9.80 -1.93
C VAL A 103 4.38 9.55 -3.39
N GLU A 104 5.02 8.59 -4.07
CA GLU A 104 4.67 8.23 -5.45
C GLU A 104 3.21 7.73 -5.56
N VAL A 105 2.79 6.89 -4.60
CA VAL A 105 1.40 6.40 -4.54
C VAL A 105 0.41 7.55 -4.31
N ASP A 106 0.72 8.51 -3.45
CA ASP A 106 -0.16 9.66 -3.16
C ASP A 106 -0.34 10.56 -4.39
N ASP A 107 0.74 10.79 -5.15
CA ASP A 107 0.71 11.53 -6.42
C ASP A 107 -0.16 10.81 -7.48
N ASP A 108 -0.04 9.49 -7.60
CA ASP A 108 -0.86 8.66 -8.50
C ASP A 108 -2.35 8.74 -8.13
N ILE A 109 -2.67 8.75 -6.84
CA ILE A 109 -4.04 8.90 -6.34
C ILE A 109 -4.60 10.29 -6.69
N GLU A 110 -3.86 11.37 -6.44
CA GLU A 110 -4.33 12.73 -6.76
C GLU A 110 -4.52 12.91 -8.28
N GLN A 111 -3.63 12.34 -9.11
CA GLN A 111 -3.80 12.35 -10.56
C GLN A 111 -5.06 11.59 -11.00
N ALA A 112 -5.31 10.42 -10.41
CA ALA A 112 -6.53 9.66 -10.66
C ALA A 112 -7.77 10.46 -10.26
N ILE A 113 -7.79 11.11 -9.09
CA ILE A 113 -8.88 11.97 -8.64
C ILE A 113 -9.10 13.15 -9.59
N ALA A 114 -8.03 13.81 -10.04
CA ALA A 114 -8.10 14.91 -11.00
C ALA A 114 -8.74 14.49 -12.34
N SER A 115 -8.39 13.29 -12.83
CA SER A 115 -9.01 12.72 -14.04
C SER A 115 -10.51 12.47 -13.87
N TYR A 116 -10.95 11.98 -12.71
CA TYR A 116 -12.38 11.79 -12.43
C TYR A 116 -13.14 13.11 -12.30
N ARG A 117 -12.53 14.17 -11.76
CA ARG A 117 -13.15 15.50 -11.62
C ARG A 117 -13.44 16.15 -12.98
N THR A 118 -12.54 16.00 -13.96
CA THR A 118 -12.72 16.56 -15.31
C THR A 118 -13.77 15.80 -16.12
N VAL A 119 -13.78 14.46 -16.04
CA VAL A 119 -14.79 13.62 -16.71
C VAL A 119 -16.20 13.81 -16.11
N GLY A 120 -16.28 14.02 -14.79
CA GLY A 120 -17.55 14.28 -14.10
C GLY A 120 -18.18 15.62 -14.50
N THR A 121 -17.37 16.65 -14.73
CA THR A 121 -17.84 17.98 -15.14
C THR A 121 -18.33 18.01 -16.59
N GLU A 122 -17.71 17.26 -17.50
CA GLU A 122 -18.12 17.20 -18.92
C GLU A 122 -19.50 16.52 -19.12
N LYS A 123 -19.80 15.46 -18.36
CA LYS A 123 -21.11 14.78 -18.39
C LYS A 123 -22.25 15.65 -17.86
N VAL A 124 -21.99 16.56 -16.91
CA VAL A 124 -23.01 17.48 -16.36
C VAL A 124 -23.33 18.59 -17.37
N VAL A 125 -22.31 19.08 -18.10
CA VAL A 125 -22.47 20.13 -19.11
C VAL A 125 -23.19 19.62 -20.38
N SER A 126 -22.99 18.35 -20.78
CA SER A 126 -23.68 17.81 -21.96
C SER A 126 -25.18 17.56 -21.71
N LYS A 127 -25.57 17.09 -20.51
CA LYS A 127 -26.98 16.91 -20.13
C LYS A 127 -27.77 18.23 -20.09
N SER A 128 -27.17 19.32 -19.62
CA SER A 128 -27.84 20.63 -19.55
C SER A 128 -28.04 21.27 -20.93
N LYS A 129 -27.11 21.04 -21.88
CA LYS A 129 -27.25 21.47 -23.28
C LYS A 129 -28.33 20.70 -24.05
N GLN A 130 -28.52 19.41 -23.76
CA GLN A 130 -29.57 18.60 -24.37
C GLN A 130 -30.96 18.99 -23.86
N ALA A 131 -31.12 19.26 -22.56
CA ALA A 131 -32.38 19.71 -21.97
C ALA A 131 -32.86 21.07 -22.54
N LYS A 132 -31.94 21.95 -22.96
CA LYS A 132 -32.26 23.28 -23.51
C LYS A 132 -32.66 23.26 -25.00
N ARG A 133 -32.43 22.15 -25.72
CA ARG A 133 -32.76 22.03 -27.16
C ARG A 133 -34.12 21.40 -27.46
N VAL A 134 -34.85 20.91 -26.45
CA VAL A 134 -36.15 20.23 -26.62
C VAL A 134 -37.34 21.15 -26.27
N SER A 135 -37.11 22.45 -26.07
CA SER A 135 -38.15 23.43 -25.70
C SER A 135 -38.32 24.56 -26.72
N ILE A 136 -38.31 24.24 -28.02
CA ILE A 136 -38.75 25.14 -29.09
C ILE A 136 -39.83 24.41 -29.90
#